data_AF-L8G5N3-F1
#
_entry.id   AF-L8G5N3-F1
#
_cell.length_a   1.000
_cell.length_b   1.000
_cell.length_c   1.000
_cell.angle_alpha   90.00
_cell.angle_beta   90.00
_cell.angle_gamma   90.00
#
_symmetry.space_group_name_H-M   'P 1'
#
loop_
_entity.id
_entity.type
_entity.pdbx_description
1 polymer ?
#
loop_
_entity_poly.entity_id
_entity_poly.type
_entity_poly.pdbx_seq_one_letter_code
_entity_poly.pdbx_strand_id
1 'polypeptide(L)'
;LDLLAFRRQVEESKKRSSRSRARLQFGGELTAAHAHELRAQKAELAAQKLEAKRVRVARQAAYRAQKQLRRAGIEARKEERLRKKGVAALRKAGLPIPPEFEDLIPDQEALQTEVESEGEGEGEGESGREGRSGSEEVIVS
;
A
#
# COMPACT_ATOMS: atom_id res chain seq x y z
N LEU A 1 -22.96 -28.24 52.37
CA LEU A 1 -21.81 -28.30 51.43
C LEU A 1 -20.53 -28.25 52.25
N ASP A 2 -19.78 -29.35 52.30
CA ASP A 2 -18.61 -29.48 53.18
C ASP A 2 -17.39 -28.72 52.63
N LEU A 3 -17.12 -27.55 53.23
CA LEU A 3 -15.97 -26.70 52.90
C LEU A 3 -14.63 -27.42 53.07
N LEU A 4 -14.56 -28.39 53.98
CA LEU A 4 -13.38 -29.21 54.24
C LEU A 4 -13.08 -30.17 53.08
N ALA A 5 -14.12 -30.77 52.48
CA ALA A 5 -13.98 -31.65 51.33
C ALA A 5 -13.48 -30.86 50.11
N PHE A 6 -13.99 -29.64 49.92
CA PHE A 6 -13.55 -28.77 48.83
C PHE A 6 -12.08 -28.34 48.99
N ARG A 7 -11.66 -27.97 50.21
CA ARG A 7 -10.24 -27.65 50.49
C ARG A 7 -9.34 -28.85 50.23
N ARG A 8 -9.74 -30.05 50.64
CA ARG A 8 -8.96 -31.29 50.39
C ARG A 8 -8.84 -31.58 48.89
N GLN A 9 -9.91 -31.39 48.13
CA GLN A 9 -9.91 -31.57 46.68
C GLN A 9 -8.99 -30.56 45.96
N VAL A 10 -8.98 -29.30 46.42
CA VAL A 10 -8.06 -28.27 45.90
C VAL A 10 -6.59 -28.59 46.23
N GLU A 11 -6.31 -29.11 47.42
CA GLU A 11 -4.95 -29.53 47.79
C GLU A 11 -4.49 -30.78 47.02
N GLU A 12 -5.38 -31.73 46.78
CA GLU A 12 -5.09 -32.91 45.96
C GLU A 12 -4.87 -32.56 44.47
N SER A 13 -5.59 -31.57 43.93
CA SER A 13 -5.41 -31.13 42.54
C SER A 13 -4.07 -30.41 42.33
N LYS A 14 -3.63 -29.58 43.30
CA LYS A 14 -2.29 -28.98 43.31
C LYS A 14 -1.17 -30.04 43.28
N LYS A 15 -1.32 -31.12 44.06
CA LYS A 15 -0.36 -32.24 44.09
C LYS A 15 -0.33 -33.05 42.79
N ARG A 16 -1.45 -33.16 42.07
CA ARG A 16 -1.51 -33.82 40.76
C ARG A 16 -0.89 -32.94 39.66
N SER A 17 -1.05 -31.62 39.76
CA SER A 17 -0.46 -30.63 38.86
C SER A 17 1.07 -30.62 38.86
N SER A 18 1.73 -30.91 40.00
CA SER A 18 3.20 -30.92 40.05
C SER A 18 3.81 -32.10 39.29
N ARG A 19 3.15 -33.27 39.29
CA ARG A 19 3.61 -34.48 38.59
C ARG A 19 3.46 -34.44 37.07
N SER A 20 2.49 -33.70 36.53
CA SER A 20 2.34 -33.52 35.07
C SER A 20 3.33 -32.50 34.51
N ARG A 21 3.78 -31.55 35.33
CA ARG A 21 4.73 -30.49 34.95
C ARG A 21 6.11 -31.04 34.60
N ALA A 22 6.52 -32.14 35.23
CA ALA A 22 7.76 -32.86 34.92
C ALA A 22 7.79 -33.45 33.49
N ARG A 23 6.62 -33.68 32.87
CA ARG A 23 6.54 -34.22 31.49
C ARG A 23 6.62 -33.15 30.40
N LEU A 24 6.56 -31.86 30.75
CA LEU A 24 6.71 -30.76 29.81
C LEU A 24 8.18 -30.34 29.60
N GLN A 25 9.13 -30.99 30.28
CA GLN A 25 10.57 -30.68 30.25
C GLN A 25 11.36 -31.63 29.34
N PHE A 26 10.83 -32.04 28.19
CA PHE A 26 11.68 -32.69 27.18
C PHE A 26 12.45 -31.60 26.42
N GLY A 27 13.69 -31.31 26.85
CA GLY A 27 14.75 -30.76 25.97
C GLY A 27 15.38 -29.41 26.30
N GLY A 28 14.97 -28.69 27.35
CA GLY A 28 15.63 -27.44 27.77
C GLY A 28 14.91 -26.73 28.93
N GLU A 29 15.66 -26.02 29.77
CA GLU A 29 15.09 -25.23 30.88
C GLU A 29 14.28 -24.06 30.32
N LEU A 30 12.96 -24.23 30.19
CA LEU A 30 12.03 -23.13 29.95
C LEU A 30 11.98 -22.25 31.20
N THR A 31 12.93 -21.33 31.31
CA THR A 31 12.88 -20.25 32.29
C THR A 31 11.70 -19.33 31.97
N ALA A 32 11.07 -18.76 32.99
CA ALA A 32 9.97 -17.84 32.80
C ALA A 32 10.38 -16.65 31.91
N ALA A 33 11.63 -16.16 32.07
CA ALA A 33 12.23 -15.13 31.23
C ALA A 33 12.22 -15.50 29.74
N HIS A 34 12.71 -16.69 29.38
CA HIS A 34 12.73 -17.14 27.99
C HIS A 34 11.31 -17.26 27.40
N ALA A 35 10.33 -17.70 28.19
CA ALA A 35 8.94 -17.74 27.75
C ALA A 35 8.35 -16.34 27.50
N HIS A 36 8.74 -15.34 28.28
CA HIS A 36 8.35 -13.94 28.07
C HIS A 36 9.03 -13.35 26.82
N GLU A 37 10.32 -13.61 26.61
CA GLU A 37 11.06 -13.20 25.42
C GLU A 37 10.43 -13.76 24.14
N LEU A 38 10.14 -15.08 24.11
CA LEU A 38 9.50 -15.70 22.95
C LEU A 38 8.10 -15.12 22.67
N ARG A 39 7.37 -14.68 23.70
CA ARG A 39 6.09 -14.00 23.52
C ARG A 39 6.27 -12.60 22.95
N ALA A 40 7.25 -11.84 23.44
CA ALA A 40 7.59 -10.52 22.95
C ALA A 40 8.00 -10.58 21.46
N GLN A 41 8.92 -11.47 21.10
CA GLN A 41 9.34 -11.67 19.70
C GLN A 41 8.18 -12.04 18.78
N LYS A 42 7.26 -12.91 19.24
CA LYS A 42 6.06 -13.25 18.47
C LYS A 42 5.13 -12.05 18.29
N ALA A 43 4.98 -11.22 19.33
CA ALA A 43 4.16 -10.01 19.25
C ALA A 43 4.76 -8.99 18.28
N GLU A 44 6.09 -8.77 18.34
CA GLU A 44 6.81 -7.90 17.41
C GLU A 44 6.68 -8.38 15.97
N LEU A 45 6.91 -9.67 15.71
CA LEU A 45 6.75 -10.25 14.37
C LEU A 45 5.30 -10.16 13.89
N ALA A 46 4.31 -10.31 14.78
CA ALA A 46 2.91 -10.14 14.43
C ALA A 46 2.58 -8.69 14.06
N ALA A 47 3.12 -7.71 14.80
CA ALA A 47 2.98 -6.30 14.50
C ALA A 47 3.60 -5.94 13.15
N GLN A 48 4.83 -6.40 12.87
CA GLN A 48 5.49 -6.19 11.57
C GLN A 48 4.66 -6.78 10.41
N LYS A 49 4.13 -7.99 10.57
CA LYS A 49 3.26 -8.61 9.56
C LYS A 49 1.96 -7.83 9.36
N LEU A 50 1.40 -7.25 10.42
CA LEU A 50 0.20 -6.41 10.32
C LEU A 50 0.51 -5.13 9.53
N GLU A 51 1.61 -4.46 9.84
CA GLU A 51 2.04 -3.26 9.12
C GLU A 51 2.36 -3.56 7.65
N ALA A 52 3.11 -4.62 7.36
CA ALA A 52 3.38 -5.04 5.98
C ALA A 52 2.09 -5.34 5.20
N LYS A 53 1.07 -5.92 5.85
CA LYS A 53 -0.25 -6.11 5.23
C LYS A 53 -0.95 -4.78 4.96
N ARG A 54 -0.93 -3.84 5.90
CA ARG A 54 -1.52 -2.50 5.73
C ARG A 54 -0.89 -1.77 4.56
N VAL A 55 0.45 -1.70 4.52
CA VAL A 55 1.22 -1.08 3.43
C VAL A 55 0.90 -1.73 2.09
N ARG A 56 0.85 -3.07 2.04
CA ARG A 56 0.51 -3.79 0.81
C ARG A 56 -0.90 -3.45 0.31
N VAL A 57 -1.89 -3.42 1.20
CA VAL A 57 -3.27 -3.07 0.85
C VAL A 57 -3.34 -1.62 0.36
N ALA A 58 -2.68 -0.68 1.05
CA ALA A 58 -2.61 0.72 0.63
C ALA A 58 -2.01 0.87 -0.78
N ARG A 59 -0.88 0.20 -1.05
CA ARG A 59 -0.24 0.20 -2.37
C ARG A 59 -1.15 -0.38 -3.45
N GLN A 60 -1.86 -1.47 -3.15
CA GLN A 60 -2.82 -2.06 -4.09
C GLN A 60 -3.99 -1.13 -4.38
N ALA A 61 -4.51 -0.44 -3.36
CA ALA A 61 -5.57 0.55 -3.52
C ALA A 61 -5.11 1.72 -4.39
N ALA A 62 -3.94 2.30 -4.10
CA ALA A 62 -3.35 3.38 -4.89
C ALA A 62 -3.16 2.97 -6.36
N TYR A 63 -2.60 1.78 -6.61
CA TYR A 63 -2.40 1.29 -7.98
C TYR A 63 -3.71 1.07 -8.73
N ARG A 64 -4.78 0.62 -8.03
CA ARG A 64 -6.11 0.49 -8.63
C ARG A 64 -6.70 1.84 -8.99
N ALA A 65 -6.60 2.83 -8.09
CA ALA A 65 -7.04 4.20 -8.34
C ALA A 65 -6.31 4.80 -9.54
N GLN A 66 -4.98 4.72 -9.59
CA GLN A 66 -4.17 5.20 -10.72
C GLN A 66 -4.58 4.55 -12.04
N LYS A 67 -4.88 3.24 -12.04
CA LYS A 67 -5.38 2.56 -13.24
C LYS A 67 -6.75 3.05 -13.68
N GLN A 68 -7.64 3.36 -12.74
CA GLN A 68 -8.97 3.90 -13.06
C GLN A 68 -8.84 5.28 -13.69
N LEU A 69 -8.01 6.15 -13.10
CA LEU A 69 -7.74 7.49 -13.62
C LEU A 69 -7.15 7.45 -15.01
N ARG A 70 -6.13 6.60 -15.24
CA ARG A 70 -5.54 6.42 -16.57
C ARG A 70 -6.55 5.92 -17.61
N ARG A 71 -7.49 5.06 -17.22
CA ARG A 71 -8.55 4.61 -18.14
C ARG A 71 -9.50 5.76 -18.48
N ALA A 72 -9.98 6.47 -17.47
CA ALA A 72 -10.84 7.64 -17.63
C ALA A 72 -10.17 8.72 -18.51
N GLY A 73 -8.88 9.00 -18.29
CA GLY A 73 -8.13 9.97 -19.09
C GLY A 73 -7.90 9.53 -20.53
N ILE A 74 -7.73 8.22 -20.79
CA ILE A 74 -7.69 7.70 -22.16
C ILE A 74 -9.04 7.85 -22.86
N GLU A 75 -10.14 7.59 -22.16
CA GLU A 75 -11.50 7.74 -22.67
C GLU A 75 -11.80 9.21 -22.98
N ALA A 76 -11.55 10.13 -22.04
CA ALA A 76 -11.69 11.57 -22.22
C ALA A 76 -10.89 12.09 -23.42
N ARG A 77 -9.61 11.68 -23.57
CA ARG A 77 -8.78 12.08 -24.73
C ARG A 77 -9.31 11.54 -26.06
N LYS A 78 -9.94 10.37 -26.07
CA LYS A 78 -10.57 9.82 -27.29
C LYS A 78 -11.83 10.60 -27.64
N GLU A 79 -12.68 10.89 -26.66
CA GLU A 79 -13.89 11.68 -26.84
C GLU A 79 -13.55 13.10 -27.31
N GLU A 80 -12.55 13.75 -26.69
CA GLU A 80 -12.10 15.08 -27.07
C GLU A 80 -11.55 15.10 -28.51
N ARG A 81 -10.86 14.04 -28.93
CA ARG A 81 -10.44 13.88 -30.35
C ARG A 81 -11.63 13.76 -31.29
N LEU A 82 -12.71 13.06 -30.89
CA LEU A 82 -13.93 12.95 -31.68
C LEU A 82 -14.68 14.28 -31.74
N ARG A 83 -14.81 14.99 -30.61
CA ARG A 83 -15.35 16.34 -30.53
C ARG A 83 -14.63 17.28 -31.49
N LYS A 84 -13.30 17.35 -31.42
CA LYS A 84 -12.47 18.20 -32.30
C LYS A 84 -12.66 17.85 -33.78
N LYS A 85 -12.77 16.56 -34.12
CA LYS A 85 -13.07 16.13 -35.50
C LYS A 85 -14.46 16.58 -35.96
N GLY A 86 -15.49 16.43 -35.11
CA GLY A 86 -16.84 16.90 -35.40
C GLY A 86 -16.91 18.41 -35.62
N VAL A 87 -16.29 19.18 -34.72
CA VAL A 87 -16.17 20.65 -34.85
C VAL A 87 -15.46 21.03 -36.15
N ALA A 88 -14.36 20.37 -36.49
CA ALA A 88 -13.63 20.65 -37.72
C ALA A 88 -14.49 20.37 -38.98
N ALA A 89 -15.27 19.29 -38.97
CA ALA A 89 -16.19 18.96 -40.06
C ALA A 89 -17.31 20.00 -40.22
N LEU A 90 -17.92 20.44 -39.11
CA LEU A 90 -18.96 21.48 -39.13
C LEU A 90 -18.42 22.81 -39.63
N ARG A 91 -17.24 23.22 -39.14
CA ARG A 91 -16.55 24.43 -39.63
C ARG A 91 -16.27 24.36 -41.13
N LYS A 92 -15.81 23.19 -41.62
CA LYS A 92 -15.58 22.97 -43.05
C LYS A 92 -16.87 23.04 -43.88
N ALA A 93 -17.99 22.60 -43.31
CA ALA A 93 -19.31 22.68 -43.95
C ALA A 93 -19.97 24.07 -43.82
N GLY A 94 -19.36 25.01 -43.08
CA GLY A 94 -19.96 26.32 -42.79
C GLY A 94 -21.19 26.25 -41.88
N LEU A 95 -21.35 25.14 -41.15
CA LEU A 95 -22.48 24.92 -40.24
C LEU A 95 -22.17 25.45 -38.84
N PRO A 96 -23.19 25.94 -38.10
CA PRO A 96 -23.00 26.32 -36.70
C PRO A 96 -22.60 25.10 -35.86
N ILE A 97 -21.83 25.33 -34.81
CA ILE A 97 -21.40 24.29 -33.87
C ILE A 97 -22.53 24.06 -32.86
N PRO A 98 -23.03 22.83 -32.69
CA PRO A 98 -23.98 22.48 -31.64
C PRO A 98 -23.41 22.71 -30.24
N PRO A 99 -24.28 23.00 -29.24
CA PRO A 99 -23.85 23.25 -27.86
C PRO A 99 -23.09 22.07 -27.24
N GLU A 100 -23.40 20.83 -27.63
CA GLU A 100 -22.69 19.62 -27.17
C GLU A 100 -21.18 19.64 -27.49
N PHE A 101 -20.76 20.44 -28.46
CA PHE A 101 -19.36 20.56 -28.86
C PHE A 101 -18.72 21.87 -28.39
N GLU A 102 -19.42 22.72 -27.64
CA GLU A 102 -18.87 23.97 -27.11
C GLU A 102 -17.87 23.67 -25.99
N ASP A 103 -18.24 22.78 -25.08
CA ASP A 103 -17.45 22.46 -23.89
C ASP A 103 -16.25 21.54 -24.18
N LEU A 104 -15.19 21.74 -23.41
CA LEU A 104 -14.02 20.84 -23.38
C LEU A 104 -14.34 19.61 -22.53
N ILE A 105 -13.94 18.43 -23.00
CA ILE A 105 -14.08 17.21 -22.21
C ILE A 105 -12.91 17.12 -21.21
N PRO A 106 -13.17 17.08 -19.89
CA PRO A 106 -12.13 17.09 -18.87
C PRO A 106 -11.37 15.76 -18.81
N ASP A 107 -10.04 15.82 -18.80
CA ASP A 107 -9.15 14.67 -18.59
C ASP A 107 -8.76 14.56 -17.11
N GLN A 108 -9.43 13.67 -16.37
CA GLN A 108 -9.19 13.47 -14.95
C GLN A 108 -7.74 13.04 -14.62
N GLU A 109 -7.06 12.34 -15.52
CA GLU A 109 -5.66 11.94 -15.32
C GLU A 109 -4.75 13.18 -15.38
N ALA A 110 -4.99 14.05 -16.37
CA ALA A 110 -4.23 15.30 -16.52
C ALA A 110 -4.46 16.24 -15.33
N LEU A 111 -5.73 16.45 -14.93
CA LEU A 111 -6.10 17.31 -13.81
C LEU A 111 -5.44 16.88 -12.50
N GLN A 112 -5.37 15.57 -12.23
CA GLN A 112 -4.69 15.10 -11.02
C GLN A 112 -3.18 15.31 -11.07
N THR A 113 -2.56 15.17 -12.24
CA THR A 113 -1.13 15.44 -12.40
C THR A 113 -0.81 16.92 -12.18
N GLU A 114 -1.69 17.81 -12.64
CA GLU A 114 -1.57 19.26 -12.42
C GLU A 114 -1.68 19.61 -10.93
N VAL A 115 -2.66 19.04 -10.22
CA VAL A 115 -2.82 19.23 -8.76
C VAL A 115 -1.63 18.68 -7.97
N GLU A 116 -1.09 17.53 -8.35
CA GLU A 116 0.12 16.97 -7.72
C GLU A 116 1.33 17.89 -7.94
N SER A 117 1.48 18.50 -9.12
CA SER A 117 2.59 19.43 -9.42
C SER A 117 2.45 20.78 -8.72
N GLU A 118 1.24 21.30 -8.52
CA GLU A 118 1.00 22.58 -7.84
C GLU A 118 1.26 22.50 -6.33
N GLY A 119 1.13 21.31 -5.72
CA GLY A 119 1.47 21.07 -4.31
C GLY A 119 2.96 20.93 -4.01
N GLU A 120 3.81 20.77 -5.04
CA GLU A 120 5.26 20.58 -4.90
C GLU A 120 6.06 21.88 -5.20
N GLY A 121 5.36 23.01 -5.42
CA GLY A 121 5.92 24.29 -5.88
C GLY A 121 6.52 25.23 -4.83
N GLU A 122 6.95 24.73 -3.66
CA GLU A 122 7.73 25.50 -2.67
C GLU A 122 9.10 24.83 -2.41
N GLY A 123 9.93 24.77 -3.44
CA GLY A 123 11.30 24.26 -3.35
C GLY A 123 12.21 25.02 -4.32
N GLU A 124 12.92 26.00 -3.80
CA GLU A 124 13.85 26.85 -4.53
C GLU A 124 14.94 26.05 -5.28
N GLY A 125 15.05 26.29 -6.59
CA GLY A 125 16.28 26.71 -7.25
C GLY A 125 17.53 25.81 -7.29
N GLU A 126 17.90 25.44 -8.53
CA GLU A 126 19.25 25.63 -9.09
C GLU A 126 20.28 24.47 -9.06
N SER A 127 20.42 23.80 -10.21
CA SER A 127 21.67 23.48 -10.94
C SER A 127 21.30 22.40 -11.97
N GLY A 128 21.67 22.44 -13.25
CA GLY A 128 22.90 22.89 -13.86
C GLY A 128 23.20 21.86 -14.97
N ARG A 129 23.06 22.31 -16.21
CA ARG A 129 23.33 21.68 -17.51
C ARG A 129 24.38 20.55 -17.63
N GLU A 130 24.10 19.71 -18.64
CA GLU A 130 25.00 19.09 -19.64
C GLU A 130 25.82 17.82 -19.30
N GLY A 131 25.86 16.88 -20.26
CA GLY A 131 26.88 15.83 -20.27
C GLY A 131 26.56 14.55 -21.05
N ARG A 132 26.55 14.61 -22.39
CA ARG A 132 26.69 13.45 -23.27
C ARG A 132 28.13 12.91 -23.15
N SER A 133 28.35 11.67 -22.69
CA SER A 133 29.58 10.94 -23.03
C SER A 133 29.41 9.44 -22.77
N GLY A 134 29.56 8.64 -23.82
CA GLY A 134 29.78 7.20 -23.72
C GLY A 134 31.28 6.91 -23.73
N SER A 135 31.69 5.94 -22.93
CA SER A 135 32.96 5.24 -23.11
C SER A 135 32.85 3.82 -22.56
N GLU A 136 33.09 2.86 -23.44
CA GLU A 136 33.34 1.44 -23.14
C GLU A 136 34.53 1.32 -22.19
N GLU A 137 34.39 0.58 -21.10
CA GLU A 137 35.53 0.07 -20.34
C GLU A 137 35.81 -1.38 -20.76
N VAL A 138 36.90 -1.52 -21.51
CA VAL A 138 37.53 -2.81 -21.84
C VAL A 138 38.22 -3.32 -20.57
N ILE A 139 37.71 -4.42 -20.02
CA ILE A 139 38.39 -5.17 -18.95
C ILE A 139 39.47 -6.02 -19.63
N VAL A 140 40.74 -5.62 -19.48
CA VAL A 140 41.88 -6.48 -19.82
C VAL A 140 42.05 -7.48 -18.67
N SER A 141 41.92 -8.78 -18.99
CA SER A 141 42.28 -9.91 -18.10
C SER A 141 43.63 -10.49 -18.49
#